data_AF-A0A965V3U3-F1
#
_entry.id   AF-A0A965V3U3-F1
#
_cell.length_a   1.000
_cell.length_b   1.000
_cell.length_c   1.000
_cell.angle_alpha   90.00
_cell.angle_beta   90.00
_cell.angle_gamma   90.00
#
_symmetry.space_group_name_H-M   'P 1'
#
loop_
_entity.id
_entity.type
_entity.pdbx_description
1 polymer ?
#
loop_
_entity_poly.entity_id
_entity_poly.type
_entity_poly.pdbx_seq_one_letter_code
_entity_poly.pdbx_strand_id
1 'polypeptide(L)'
;QTIILTQYGPITALGASRLPWYHRVDLRATRDVETSRGKFSFFVDLFNLFDTENAAAYIYRASVRNNVLSFTHTVAPQLGRLPSAGVSWEF
;
A
#
# COMPACT_ATOMS: atom_id res chain seq x y z
N GLN A 1 -15.98 -5.23 -10.12
CA GLN A 1 -16.27 -6.32 -11.08
C GLN A 1 -16.47 -7.60 -10.26
N THR A 2 -17.58 -8.31 -10.44
CA THR A 2 -17.91 -9.52 -9.66
C THR A 2 -17.60 -10.75 -10.50
N ILE A 3 -16.60 -11.55 -10.11
CA ILE A 3 -16.26 -12.80 -10.77
C ILE A 3 -16.69 -13.93 -9.85
N ILE A 4 -17.61 -14.79 -10.29
CA ILE A 4 -18.05 -15.97 -9.53
C ILE A 4 -17.17 -17.15 -9.98
N LEU A 5 -16.33 -17.66 -9.08
CA LEU A 5 -15.54 -18.87 -9.33
C LEU A 5 -16.32 -20.08 -8.81
N THR A 6 -16.90 -20.88 -9.70
CA THR A 6 -17.77 -22.03 -9.37
C THR A 6 -17.03 -23.37 -9.31
N GLN A 7 -15.69 -23.39 -9.39
CA GLN A 7 -14.93 -24.63 -9.45
C GLN A 7 -13.77 -24.65 -8.44
N TYR A 8 -13.69 -25.72 -7.66
CA TYR A 8 -12.54 -26.07 -6.82
C TYR A 8 -11.36 -26.48 -7.72
N GLY A 9 -10.76 -25.50 -8.41
CA GLY A 9 -9.46 -25.67 -9.03
C GLY A 9 -8.37 -25.82 -7.96
N PRO A 10 -7.17 -26.32 -8.32
CA PRO A 10 -6.03 -26.41 -7.40
C PRO A 10 -5.81 -25.05 -6.73
N ILE A 11 -5.22 -25.01 -5.53
CA ILE A 11 -4.93 -23.75 -4.79
C ILE A 11 -4.18 -22.71 -5.66
N THR A 12 -3.56 -23.12 -6.76
CA THR A 12 -3.00 -22.26 -7.82
C THR A 12 -4.05 -21.46 -8.63
N ALA A 13 -5.33 -21.82 -8.63
CA ALA A 13 -6.47 -21.04 -9.16
C ALA A 13 -6.97 -19.96 -8.18
N LEU A 14 -6.57 -20.04 -6.90
CA LEU A 14 -6.57 -18.90 -5.97
C LEU A 14 -5.30 -18.05 -6.16
N GLY A 15 -4.59 -18.27 -7.28
CA GLY A 15 -3.33 -17.64 -7.64
C GLY A 15 -3.40 -16.15 -7.35
N ALA A 16 -2.42 -15.69 -6.58
CA ALA A 16 -2.26 -14.30 -6.18
C ALA A 16 -2.40 -13.43 -7.43
N SER A 17 -3.60 -12.88 -7.64
CA SER A 17 -3.90 -12.07 -8.82
C SER A 17 -2.84 -10.99 -8.86
N ARG A 18 -2.12 -10.90 -9.98
CA ARG A 18 -1.07 -9.91 -10.12
C ARG A 18 -1.72 -8.53 -9.98
N LEU A 19 -1.21 -7.72 -9.06
CA LEU A 19 -1.65 -6.33 -8.96
C LEU A 19 -1.39 -5.60 -10.29
N PRO A 20 -2.20 -4.58 -10.62
CA PRO A 20 -1.94 -3.69 -11.74
C PRO A 20 -0.52 -3.12 -11.72
N TRP A 21 -0.10 -2.57 -12.86
CA TRP A 21 1.15 -1.83 -12.92
C TRP A 21 1.16 -0.71 -11.88
N TYR A 22 2.31 -0.53 -11.24
CA TYR A 22 2.50 0.35 -10.09
C TYR A 22 3.47 1.46 -10.46
N HIS A 23 3.14 2.72 -10.13
CA HIS A 23 4.01 3.86 -10.32
C HIS A 23 3.87 4.87 -9.19
N ARG A 24 4.94 5.05 -8.41
CA ARG A 24 5.02 6.04 -7.33
C ARG A 24 6.40 6.68 -7.31
N VAL A 25 6.42 7.98 -7.10
CA VAL A 25 7.63 8.75 -6.83
C VAL A 25 7.45 9.43 -5.48
N ASP A 26 8.42 9.28 -4.60
CA ASP A 26 8.46 9.89 -3.27
C ASP A 26 9.63 10.87 -3.22
N LEU A 27 9.47 12.01 -2.54
CA LEU A 27 10.51 13.02 -2.39
C LEU A 27 10.79 13.28 -0.91
N ARG A 28 12.02 13.04 -0.47
CA ARG A 28 12.44 13.34 0.91
C ARG A 28 13.70 14.18 0.95
N ALA A 29 13.69 15.21 1.79
CA ALA A 29 14.86 15.99 2.15
C ALA A 29 15.11 15.86 3.66
N THR A 30 16.36 15.59 4.03
CA THR A 30 16.79 15.42 5.43
C THR A 30 17.98 16.34 5.70
N ARG A 31 18.05 16.88 6.91
CA ARG A 31 19.18 17.70 7.37
C ARG A 31 19.53 17.35 8.80
N ASP A 32 20.82 17.19 9.01
CA ASP A 32 21.42 16.98 10.32
C ASP A 32 22.15 18.25 10.76
N VAL A 33 22.03 18.59 12.04
CA VAL A 33 22.65 19.74 12.68
C VAL A 33 23.34 19.25 13.95
N GLU A 34 24.67 19.28 13.94
CA GLU A 34 25.49 19.04 15.12
C GLU A 34 25.36 20.21 16.09
N THR A 35 25.17 19.92 17.38
CA THR A 35 25.08 20.91 18.44
C THR A 35 26.05 20.57 19.58
N SER A 36 26.25 21.49 20.52
CA SER A 36 27.08 21.23 21.72
C SER A 36 26.48 20.18 22.68
N ARG A 37 25.25 19.74 22.45
CA ARG A 37 24.50 18.83 23.32
C ARG A 37 24.02 17.57 22.61
N GLY A 38 24.56 17.28 21.43
CA GLY A 38 24.17 16.14 20.60
C GLY A 38 23.72 16.56 19.20
N LYS A 39 22.96 15.70 18.55
CA LYS A 39 22.60 15.82 17.12
C LYS A 39 21.11 16.05 16.95
N PHE A 40 20.75 17.12 16.24
CA PHE A 40 19.39 17.38 15.81
C PHE A 40 19.23 16.99 14.34
N SER A 41 18.27 16.12 14.04
CA SER A 41 17.96 15.72 12.66
C SER A 41 16.52 16.09 12.33
N PHE A 42 16.27 16.61 11.14
CA PHE A 42 14.93 16.89 10.66
C PHE A 42 14.75 16.45 9.21
N PHE A 43 13.51 16.10 8.85
CA PHE A 43 13.16 15.75 7.50
C PHE A 43 11.81 16.31 7.09
N VAL A 44 11.66 16.50 5.78
CA VAL A 44 10.38 16.71 5.09
C VAL A 44 10.26 15.66 3.99
N ASP A 45 9.07 15.11 3.82
CA ASP A 45 8.76 14.02 2.90
C ASP A 45 7.44 14.32 2.18
N LEU A 46 7.38 14.01 0.89
CA LEU A 46 6.20 14.06 0.06
C LEU A 46 6.02 12.69 -0.60
N PHE A 47 5.17 11.87 0.02
CA PHE A 47 4.80 10.56 -0.48
C PHE A 47 3.85 10.71 -1.67
N ASN A 48 4.04 9.89 -2.70
CA ASN A 48 3.25 9.89 -3.93
C ASN A 48 3.15 11.29 -4.56
N LEU A 49 4.30 11.85 -4.94
CA LEU A 49 4.46 13.17 -5.54
C LEU A 49 3.45 13.46 -6.64
N PHE A 50 3.21 12.49 -7.53
CA PHE A 50 2.28 12.63 -8.66
C PHE A 50 0.83 12.27 -8.35
N ASP A 51 0.51 11.88 -7.11
CA ASP A 51 -0.84 11.49 -6.67
C ASP A 51 -1.44 10.35 -7.53
N THR A 52 -0.59 9.40 -7.93
CA THR A 52 -1.02 8.27 -8.77
C THR A 52 -1.88 7.29 -7.97
N GLU A 53 -3.02 6.89 -8.52
CA GLU A 53 -3.86 5.83 -7.96
C GLU A 53 -3.19 4.46 -8.13
N ASN A 54 -2.72 3.90 -7.02
CA ASN A 54 -2.05 2.60 -6.99
C ASN A 54 -2.87 1.59 -6.18
N ALA A 55 -2.93 0.35 -6.66
CA ALA A 55 -3.52 -0.76 -5.91
C ALA A 55 -2.51 -1.27 -4.86
N ALA A 56 -2.88 -1.22 -3.57
CA ALA A 56 -2.06 -1.75 -2.48
C ALA A 56 -2.27 -3.26 -2.28
N ALA A 57 -3.50 -3.74 -2.47
CA ALA A 57 -3.85 -5.15 -2.30
C ALA A 57 -5.17 -5.50 -3.00
N TYR A 58 -5.41 -6.80 -3.18
CA TYR A 58 -6.74 -7.34 -3.37
C TYR A 58 -7.27 -7.86 -2.02
N ILE A 59 -8.43 -7.38 -1.60
CA ILE A 59 -9.13 -7.89 -0.42
C ILE A 59 -10.13 -8.93 -0.90
N TYR A 60 -9.88 -10.19 -0.57
CA TYR A 60 -10.74 -11.31 -0.93
C TYR A 60 -11.79 -11.56 0.17
N ARG A 61 -13.03 -11.79 -0.25
CA ARG A 61 -14.13 -12.24 0.61
C ARG A 61 -14.74 -13.49 0.04
N ALA A 62 -14.79 -14.53 0.87
CA ALA A 62 -15.50 -15.77 0.56
C ALA A 62 -16.92 -15.70 1.17
N SER A 63 -17.91 -16.14 0.42
CA SER A 63 -19.29 -16.29 0.88
C SER A 63 -19.86 -17.62 0.42
N VAL A 64 -20.57 -18.32 1.29
CA VAL A 64 -21.28 -19.56 0.94
C VAL A 64 -22.78 -19.27 0.88
N ARG A 65 -23.43 -19.56 -0.24
CA ARG A 65 -24.89 -19.45 -0.41
C ARG A 65 -25.40 -20.63 -1.21
N ASN A 66 -26.47 -21.29 -0.74
CA ASN A 66 -27.06 -22.47 -1.40
C ASN A 66 -26.02 -23.56 -1.77
N ASN A 67 -25.09 -23.85 -0.84
CA ASN A 67 -23.99 -24.79 -1.04
C ASN A 67 -22.99 -24.42 -2.16
N VAL A 68 -23.02 -23.17 -2.63
CA VAL A 68 -22.05 -22.61 -3.59
C VAL A 68 -21.09 -21.68 -2.84
N LEU A 69 -19.79 -21.98 -2.92
CA LEU A 69 -18.73 -21.08 -2.46
C LEU A 69 -18.47 -20.03 -3.55
N SER A 70 -18.57 -18.76 -3.21
CA SER A 70 -18.26 -17.63 -4.10
C SER A 70 -17.14 -16.78 -3.50
N PHE A 71 -16.21 -16.33 -4.35
CA PHE A 71 -15.15 -15.41 -3.98
C PHE A 71 -15.38 -14.08 -4.68
N THR A 72 -15.31 -12.99 -3.92
CA THR A 72 -15.30 -11.64 -4.47
C THR A 72 -14.01 -10.96 -4.04
N HIS A 73 -13.48 -10.06 -4.87
CA HIS A 73 -12.35 -9.24 -4.48
C HIS A 73 -12.62 -7.77 -4.73
N THR A 74 -12.04 -6.92 -3.89
CA THR A 74 -12.00 -5.47 -4.07
C THR A 74 -10.57 -4.98 -4.05
N VAL A 75 -10.25 -3.97 -4.85
CA VAL A 75 -8.93 -3.32 -4.83
C VAL A 75 -8.87 -2.40 -3.61
N ALA A 76 -7.89 -2.63 -2.74
CA ALA A 76 -7.53 -1.69 -1.69
C ALA A 76 -6.65 -0.59 -2.30
N PRO A 77 -7.05 0.69 -2.23
CA PRO A 77 -6.22 1.78 -2.70
C PRO A 77 -5.01 1.96 -1.78
N GLN A 78 -3.89 2.36 -2.36
CA GLN A 78 -2.76 2.91 -1.61
C GLN A 78 -3.07 4.35 -1.18
N LEU A 79 -2.35 4.85 -0.17
CA LEU A 79 -2.36 6.27 0.17
C LEU A 79 -2.07 7.13 -1.07
N GLY A 80 -2.83 8.22 -1.21
CA GLY A 80 -2.58 9.26 -2.19
C GLY A 80 -1.38 10.14 -1.81
N ARG A 81 -1.30 11.34 -2.37
CA ARG A 81 -0.27 12.32 -1.99
C ARG A 81 -0.35 12.63 -0.50
N LEU A 82 0.76 12.42 0.20
CA LEU A 82 0.82 12.66 1.65
C LEU A 82 2.10 13.41 2.02
N PRO A 83 2.01 14.70 2.40
CA PRO A 83 3.13 15.40 3.01
C PRO A 83 3.34 14.92 4.45
N SER A 84 4.60 14.74 4.84
CA SER A 84 4.97 14.46 6.22
C SER A 84 6.29 15.14 6.60
N ALA A 85 6.53 15.30 7.89
CA ALA A 85 7.76 15.86 8.42
C ALA A 85 8.06 15.24 9.78
N GLY A 86 9.32 15.26 10.19
CA GLY A 86 9.70 14.77 11.51
C GLY A 86 11.03 15.33 11.97
N VAL A 87 11.25 15.23 13.28
CA VAL A 87 12.44 15.68 13.97
C VAL A 87 12.90 14.59 14.94
N SER A 88 14.21 14.48 15.15
CA SER A 88 14.80 13.61 16.15
C SER A 88 15.97 14.31 16.84
N TRP A 89 16.22 13.92 18.08
CA TRP A 89 17.32 14.42 18.90
C TRP A 89 18.05 13.26 19.54
N GLU A 90 19.36 13.23 19.40
CA GLU A 90 20.27 12.26 20.01
C GLU A 90 21.19 13.00 20.98
N PHE A 91 21.29 12.53 22.24
CA PHE A 91 22.03 13.17 23.34
C PHE A 91 23.30 12.39 23.72
#